data_AF-A0AAD9LMJ1-F1
#
_entry.id   AF-A0AAD9LMJ1-F1
#
_cell.length_a   1.000
_cell.length_b   1.000
_cell.length_c   1.000
_cell.angle_alpha   90.00
_cell.angle_beta   90.00
_cell.angle_gamma   90.00
#
_symmetry.space_group_name_H-M   'P 1'
#
loop_
_entity.id
_entity.type
_entity.pdbx_description
1 polymer ?
#
loop_
_entity_poly.entity_id
_entity_poly.type
_entity_poly.pdbx_seq_one_letter_code
_entity_poly.pdbx_strand_id
1 'polypeptide(L)'
;MPLENVLPLLQNEVRSKSLAIPMVRQAVDSFYFHCAQLAERKGLPEELREQVLQYFDQELFKQETTPFVLGKTLNEAVFSSAIKLHLAGGDTEAAWKLINNLRRAVKAGKEEAPKLHFRTVSPLLEHECRHDQFLSAYSRWQQLKQYDVEWTSAMEDVLVQMVVSCVKNDQQQLNEYTAMPEDDTIESHFHAQMGSLLHDLQLTCREVSPSNAQRLLQAFRDAKYSVETVPSDTHMRPKCPCCGHVLIKLGMSEQEREYMLSAIELRRSKVTPERTVKEFLDPFRDWLMHRHETFRLQTLAGGAKGSKPLHYVLDGPNIAYINQNFEAGTYRLDQVDAVAKDLQAQGHLVSITMPAAYLADKFVVRIRSKHYKAMRRQGKFVTRERTPAEKAILAHWKEQDMIYSCRTDFLSDDLFWLYASVLMGREGRVVTNDQGRDHVFALLNGYNSTSAKTRTQKNGKRSVVDAAAQAEGEDSAPSISMDLVARWKDMTTVNIEIQHEETAHISSDWTNLIPIEDIALLHPLPFSRVPQVTAPQHFHFPIAEQANRNEHPNQTQSQRKHTRWLCVHRDDLK
;
A
#
# COMPACT_ATOMS: atom_id res chain seq x y z
N MET A 1 39.04 3.00 -20.31
CA MET A 1 39.28 3.59 -21.66
C MET A 1 38.46 4.88 -21.72
N PRO A 2 38.99 5.98 -22.28
CA PRO A 2 38.21 7.20 -22.51
C PRO A 2 36.96 6.90 -23.36
N LEU A 3 35.81 7.52 -23.06
CA LEU A 3 34.55 7.24 -23.75
C LEU A 3 34.62 7.53 -25.26
N GLU A 4 35.40 8.52 -25.65
CA GLU A 4 35.67 8.90 -27.05
C GLU A 4 36.24 7.73 -27.85
N ASN A 5 37.08 6.91 -27.22
CA ASN A 5 37.69 5.73 -27.83
C ASN A 5 36.77 4.50 -27.78
N VAL A 6 35.77 4.50 -26.89
CA VAL A 6 34.81 3.40 -26.74
C VAL A 6 33.67 3.53 -27.76
N LEU A 7 33.23 4.75 -28.11
CA LEU A 7 32.12 4.96 -29.04
C LEU A 7 32.33 4.27 -30.41
N PRO A 8 33.49 4.40 -31.09
CA PRO A 8 33.73 3.71 -32.36
C PRO A 8 33.73 2.18 -32.23
N LEU A 9 34.27 1.65 -31.13
CA LEU A 9 34.27 0.22 -30.84
C LEU A 9 32.85 -0.32 -30.65
N LEU A 10 32.02 0.43 -29.91
CA LEU A 10 30.61 0.10 -29.71
C LEU A 10 29.84 0.12 -31.03
N GLN A 11 30.04 1.16 -31.86
CA GLN A 11 29.40 1.28 -33.17
C GLN A 11 29.72 0.09 -34.07
N ASN A 12 30.98 -0.34 -34.10
CA ASN A 12 31.41 -1.50 -34.89
C ASN A 12 30.81 -2.81 -34.35
N GLU A 13 30.76 -2.98 -33.03
CA GLU A 13 30.17 -4.16 -32.38
C GLU A 13 28.66 -4.27 -32.68
N VAL A 14 27.92 -3.16 -32.58
CA VAL A 14 26.47 -3.13 -32.88
C VAL A 14 26.21 -3.47 -34.35
N ARG A 15 26.99 -2.89 -35.28
CA ARG A 15 26.85 -3.16 -36.73
C ARG A 15 27.18 -4.62 -37.09
N SER A 16 28.17 -5.22 -36.43
CA SER A 16 28.63 -6.57 -36.75
C SER A 16 27.81 -7.69 -36.09
N LYS A 17 27.30 -7.47 -34.88
CA LYS A 17 26.73 -8.55 -34.04
C LYS A 17 25.25 -8.37 -33.67
N SER A 18 24.62 -7.25 -34.04
CA SER A 18 23.20 -6.93 -33.76
C SER A 18 22.85 -6.77 -32.27
N LEU A 19 21.88 -5.90 -31.99
CA LEU A 19 21.31 -5.67 -30.66
C LEU A 19 20.46 -6.86 -30.16
N ALA A 20 20.23 -7.89 -30.97
CA ALA A 20 19.59 -9.12 -30.49
C ALA A 20 20.44 -9.86 -29.44
N ILE A 21 21.78 -9.70 -29.49
CA ILE A 21 22.72 -10.38 -28.59
C ILE A 21 22.79 -9.67 -27.23
N PRO A 22 22.54 -10.39 -26.10
CA PRO A 22 22.51 -9.79 -24.77
C PRO A 22 23.80 -9.05 -24.37
N MET A 23 24.97 -9.58 -24.75
CA MET A 23 26.27 -8.98 -24.42
C MET A 23 26.44 -7.62 -25.10
N VAL A 24 26.02 -7.49 -26.36
CA VAL A 24 26.08 -6.23 -27.12
C VAL A 24 25.13 -5.20 -26.49
N ARG A 25 23.90 -5.61 -26.11
CA ARG A 25 22.98 -4.71 -25.38
C ARG A 25 23.57 -4.24 -24.06
N GLN A 26 24.18 -5.13 -23.28
CA GLN A 26 24.80 -4.76 -22.00
C GLN A 26 25.97 -3.78 -22.19
N ALA A 27 26.73 -3.91 -23.28
CA ALA A 27 27.79 -2.95 -23.62
C ALA A 27 27.21 -1.57 -23.94
N VAL A 28 26.11 -1.50 -24.72
CA VAL A 28 25.39 -0.25 -24.99
C VAL A 28 24.86 0.37 -23.70
N ASP A 29 24.17 -0.41 -22.85
CA ASP A 29 23.67 0.06 -21.55
C ASP A 29 24.79 0.68 -20.70
N SER A 30 25.91 -0.03 -20.57
CA SER A 30 27.04 0.40 -19.75
C SER A 30 27.68 1.67 -20.29
N PHE A 31 27.83 1.76 -21.62
CA PHE A 31 28.37 2.95 -22.28
C PHE A 31 27.48 4.17 -22.03
N TYR A 32 26.18 4.07 -22.33
CA TYR A 32 25.24 5.18 -22.13
C TYR A 32 25.12 5.58 -20.65
N PHE A 33 25.15 4.61 -19.74
CA PHE A 33 25.16 4.88 -18.30
C PHE A 33 26.37 5.72 -17.89
N HIS A 34 27.57 5.37 -18.36
CA HIS A 34 28.79 6.14 -18.06
C HIS A 34 28.78 7.53 -18.72
N CYS A 35 28.28 7.66 -19.96
CA CYS A 35 28.08 8.97 -20.59
C CYS A 35 27.17 9.85 -19.74
N ALA A 36 26.02 9.33 -19.29
CA ALA A 36 25.07 10.06 -18.45
C ALA A 36 25.70 10.48 -17.10
N GLN A 37 26.45 9.59 -16.44
CA GLN A 37 27.16 9.93 -15.19
C GLN A 37 28.21 11.03 -15.37
N LEU A 38 28.94 11.03 -16.48
CA LEU A 38 29.92 12.08 -16.76
C LEU A 38 29.24 13.40 -17.14
N ALA A 39 28.14 13.35 -17.89
CA ALA A 39 27.36 14.53 -18.23
C ALA A 39 26.77 15.21 -16.98
N GLU A 40 26.23 14.44 -16.02
CA GLU A 40 25.74 14.96 -14.73
C GLU A 40 26.84 15.68 -13.93
N ARG A 41 28.09 15.22 -14.04
CA ARG A 41 29.26 15.83 -13.39
C ARG A 41 29.90 16.96 -14.21
N LYS A 42 29.28 17.38 -15.33
CA LYS A 42 29.82 18.35 -16.29
C LYS A 42 31.21 17.95 -16.85
N GLY A 43 31.50 16.66 -16.91
CA GLY A 43 32.77 16.10 -17.36
C GLY A 43 32.71 15.48 -18.77
N LEU A 44 31.57 15.54 -19.44
CA LEU A 44 31.40 15.04 -20.82
C LEU A 44 31.53 16.22 -21.81
N PRO A 45 32.43 16.17 -22.80
CA PRO A 45 32.52 17.18 -23.84
C PRO A 45 31.21 17.29 -24.64
N GLU A 46 30.82 18.51 -24.98
CA GLU A 46 29.55 18.78 -25.68
C GLU A 46 29.50 18.10 -27.06
N GLU A 47 30.60 18.15 -27.81
CA GLU A 47 30.72 17.46 -29.10
C GLU A 47 30.49 15.95 -28.98
N LEU A 48 31.04 15.33 -27.93
CA LEU A 48 30.85 13.90 -27.70
C LEU A 48 29.40 13.59 -27.29
N ARG A 49 28.79 14.46 -26.47
CA ARG A 49 27.38 14.32 -26.07
C ARG A 49 26.47 14.33 -27.29
N GLU A 50 26.64 15.29 -28.20
CA GLU A 50 25.88 15.39 -29.44
C GLU A 50 26.10 14.18 -30.34
N GLN A 51 27.34 13.72 -30.52
CA GLN A 51 27.64 12.51 -31.30
C GLN A 51 26.95 11.26 -30.74
N VAL A 52 26.94 11.10 -29.41
CA VAL A 52 26.29 9.96 -28.74
C VAL A 52 24.76 10.02 -28.89
N LEU A 53 24.16 11.19 -28.79
CA LEU A 53 22.72 11.39 -29.00
C LEU A 53 22.31 11.18 -30.47
N GLN A 54 23.10 11.71 -31.40
CA GLN A 54 22.87 11.50 -32.83
C GLN A 54 22.94 10.01 -33.18
N TYR A 55 23.93 9.29 -32.65
CA TYR A 55 24.02 7.84 -32.83
C TYR A 55 22.81 7.10 -32.24
N PHE A 56 22.32 7.54 -31.08
CA PHE A 56 21.13 6.97 -30.47
C PHE A 56 19.90 7.08 -31.40
N ASP A 57 19.61 8.28 -31.89
CA ASP A 57 18.41 8.54 -32.69
C ASP A 57 18.48 7.92 -34.10
N GLN A 58 19.64 7.98 -34.75
CA GLN A 58 19.79 7.58 -36.16
C GLN A 58 19.98 6.06 -36.33
N GLU A 59 20.68 5.42 -35.39
CA GLU A 59 21.14 4.04 -35.54
C GLU A 59 20.53 3.07 -34.52
N LEU A 60 20.34 3.49 -33.26
CA LEU A 60 19.83 2.61 -32.21
C LEU A 60 18.30 2.60 -32.09
N PHE A 61 17.66 3.77 -32.19
CA PHE A 61 16.21 3.94 -32.02
C PHE A 61 15.51 4.39 -33.30
N LYS A 62 15.84 3.74 -34.42
CA LYS A 62 15.24 4.01 -35.74
C LYS A 62 13.82 3.42 -35.84
N GLN A 63 12.83 4.27 -36.15
CA GLN A 63 11.40 3.90 -36.13
C GLN A 63 10.89 3.15 -37.39
N GLU A 64 11.68 3.00 -38.45
CA GLU A 64 11.12 2.80 -39.79
C GLU A 64 11.06 1.37 -40.33
N THR A 65 11.63 0.33 -39.70
CA THR A 65 11.74 -0.98 -40.40
C THR A 65 11.52 -2.26 -39.59
N THR A 66 11.52 -2.24 -38.25
CA THR A 66 11.29 -3.46 -37.44
C THR A 66 10.41 -3.18 -36.22
N PRO A 67 9.54 -4.12 -35.79
CA PRO A 67 8.75 -3.94 -34.57
C PRO A 67 9.68 -3.81 -33.37
N PHE A 68 9.65 -2.63 -32.73
CA PHE A 68 10.42 -2.34 -31.52
C PHE A 68 9.88 -3.17 -30.37
N VAL A 69 10.75 -3.90 -29.66
CA VAL A 69 10.38 -4.64 -28.46
C VAL A 69 11.31 -4.25 -27.32
N LEU A 70 10.77 -3.55 -26.33
CA LEU A 70 11.51 -3.13 -25.13
C LEU A 70 12.14 -4.35 -24.44
N GLY A 71 13.43 -4.26 -24.12
CA GLY A 71 14.24 -5.34 -23.54
C GLY A 71 14.81 -6.35 -24.54
N LYS A 72 14.35 -6.34 -25.80
CA LYS A 72 14.93 -7.14 -26.90
C LYS A 72 15.67 -6.29 -27.92
N THR A 73 15.11 -5.14 -28.30
CA THR A 73 15.78 -4.17 -29.17
C THR A 73 16.76 -3.32 -28.36
N LEU A 74 16.26 -2.65 -27.33
CA LEU A 74 17.04 -1.86 -26.38
C LEU A 74 16.47 -2.02 -24.97
N ASN A 75 17.32 -1.89 -23.97
CA ASN A 75 16.87 -1.86 -22.58
C ASN A 75 16.40 -0.45 -22.20
N GLU A 76 15.43 -0.37 -21.30
CA GLU A 76 14.88 0.91 -20.83
C GLU A 76 15.94 1.82 -20.17
N ALA A 77 17.00 1.22 -19.60
CA ALA A 77 18.11 1.94 -18.99
C ALA A 77 18.86 2.86 -19.98
N VAL A 78 18.94 2.47 -21.26
CA VAL A 78 19.54 3.31 -22.32
C VAL A 78 18.71 4.57 -22.52
N PHE A 79 17.38 4.45 -22.54
CA PHE A 79 16.48 5.59 -22.68
C PHE A 79 16.60 6.55 -21.48
N SER A 80 16.63 6.03 -20.26
CA SER A 80 16.88 6.84 -19.05
C SER A 80 18.20 7.61 -19.15
N SER A 81 19.25 6.97 -19.68
CA SER A 81 20.56 7.60 -19.87
C SER A 81 20.56 8.65 -20.99
N ALA A 82 19.91 8.37 -22.13
CA ALA A 82 19.76 9.32 -23.23
C ALA A 82 18.95 10.56 -22.83
N ILE A 83 17.88 10.38 -22.04
CA ILE A 83 17.12 11.48 -21.42
C ILE A 83 18.06 12.36 -20.60
N LYS A 84 18.87 11.77 -19.70
CA LYS A 84 19.85 12.52 -18.90
C LYS A 84 20.87 13.28 -19.76
N LEU A 85 21.29 12.72 -20.90
CA LEU A 85 22.19 13.39 -21.84
C LEU A 85 21.54 14.59 -22.54
N HIS A 86 20.26 14.52 -22.92
CA HIS A 86 19.52 15.68 -23.42
C HIS A 86 19.42 16.78 -22.34
N LEU A 87 19.06 16.38 -21.12
CA LEU A 87 18.93 17.31 -19.98
C LEU A 87 20.25 17.96 -19.58
N ALA A 88 21.39 17.27 -19.73
CA ALA A 88 22.70 17.85 -19.49
C ALA A 88 23.02 19.01 -20.45
N GLY A 89 22.47 18.98 -21.66
CA GLY A 89 22.53 20.09 -22.62
C GLY A 89 21.39 21.11 -22.49
N GLY A 90 20.51 20.97 -21.48
CA GLY A 90 19.35 21.84 -21.28
C GLY A 90 18.18 21.61 -22.24
N ASP A 91 18.21 20.56 -23.07
CA ASP A 91 17.16 20.29 -24.05
C ASP A 91 16.02 19.44 -23.46
N THR A 92 15.13 20.10 -22.73
CA THR A 92 13.98 19.45 -22.07
C THR A 92 12.91 18.97 -23.06
N GLU A 93 12.80 19.60 -24.24
CA GLU A 93 11.84 19.22 -25.27
C GLU A 93 12.28 17.97 -26.03
N ALA A 94 13.56 17.84 -26.36
CA ALA A 94 14.07 16.59 -26.95
C ALA A 94 13.95 15.42 -25.97
N ALA A 95 14.24 15.64 -24.68
CA ALA A 95 14.03 14.64 -23.65
C ALA A 95 12.55 14.18 -23.57
N TRP A 96 11.61 15.13 -23.62
CA TRP A 96 10.18 14.83 -23.63
C TRP A 96 9.72 14.11 -24.91
N LYS A 97 10.23 14.55 -26.07
CA LYS A 97 9.98 13.90 -27.36
C LYS A 97 10.45 12.44 -27.35
N LEU A 98 11.62 12.16 -26.76
CA LEU A 98 12.14 10.81 -26.60
C LEU A 98 11.22 9.93 -25.75
N ILE A 99 10.71 10.45 -24.62
CA ILE A 99 9.73 9.73 -23.78
C ILE A 99 8.47 9.41 -24.59
N ASN A 100 7.93 10.38 -25.34
CA ASN A 100 6.74 10.15 -26.16
C ASN A 100 6.98 9.17 -27.32
N ASN A 101 8.17 9.19 -27.91
CA ASN A 101 8.56 8.22 -28.94
C ASN A 101 8.64 6.80 -28.34
N LEU A 102 9.24 6.65 -27.17
CA LEU A 102 9.27 5.39 -26.45
C LEU A 102 7.86 4.89 -26.11
N ARG A 103 6.99 5.77 -25.59
CA ARG A 103 5.57 5.44 -25.30
C ARG A 103 4.85 4.92 -26.53
N ARG A 104 4.97 5.62 -27.67
CA ARG A 104 4.36 5.19 -28.94
C ARG A 104 4.91 3.85 -29.41
N ALA A 105 6.22 3.65 -29.35
CA ALA A 105 6.86 2.40 -29.75
C ALA A 105 6.45 1.20 -28.87
N VAL A 106 6.22 1.42 -27.58
CA VAL A 106 5.79 0.38 -26.64
C VAL A 106 4.30 0.05 -26.77
N LYS A 107 3.46 1.03 -27.16
CA LYS A 107 2.02 0.85 -27.41
C LYS A 107 1.70 0.25 -28.78
N ALA A 108 2.57 0.43 -29.77
CA ALA A 108 2.37 -0.09 -31.12
C ALA A 108 2.36 -1.63 -31.14
N GLY A 109 1.16 -2.23 -31.03
CA GLY A 109 0.94 -3.67 -31.21
C GLY A 109 0.46 -4.46 -29.99
N LYS A 110 0.01 -3.82 -28.90
CA LYS A 110 -0.60 -4.51 -27.73
C LYS A 110 -1.81 -3.75 -27.18
N GLU A 111 -2.88 -4.47 -26.83
CA GLU A 111 -4.04 -3.91 -26.11
C GLU A 111 -3.67 -3.44 -24.69
N GLU A 112 -2.72 -4.12 -24.03
CA GLU A 112 -2.09 -3.67 -22.78
C GLU A 112 -0.59 -3.48 -22.97
N ALA A 113 -0.17 -2.22 -23.08
CA ALA A 113 1.23 -1.84 -23.19
C ALA A 113 1.94 -1.88 -21.82
N PRO A 114 3.18 -2.41 -21.71
CA PRO A 114 3.91 -2.38 -20.46
C PRO A 114 4.18 -0.94 -20.02
N LYS A 115 3.89 -0.64 -18.74
CA LYS A 115 4.18 0.66 -18.13
C LYS A 115 5.69 0.90 -18.07
N LEU A 116 6.09 2.14 -18.28
CA LEU A 116 7.48 2.56 -18.11
C LEU A 116 7.83 2.60 -16.61
N HIS A 117 9.10 2.37 -16.31
CA HIS A 117 9.61 2.58 -14.97
C HIS A 117 9.76 4.07 -14.67
N PHE A 118 9.40 4.46 -13.46
CA PHE A 118 9.48 5.86 -13.04
C PHE A 118 10.88 6.45 -13.18
N ARG A 119 11.93 5.67 -12.91
CA ARG A 119 13.34 6.07 -13.09
C ARG A 119 13.72 6.53 -14.51
N THR A 120 12.90 6.18 -15.50
CA THR A 120 13.11 6.57 -16.90
C THR A 120 12.61 7.99 -17.14
N VAL A 121 11.48 8.35 -16.53
CA VAL A 121 10.82 9.65 -16.72
C VAL A 121 11.17 10.67 -15.62
N SER A 122 11.55 10.20 -14.43
CA SER A 122 11.84 11.05 -13.27
C SER A 122 12.95 12.08 -13.48
N PRO A 123 14.04 11.80 -14.23
CA PRO A 123 15.11 12.79 -14.41
C PRO A 123 14.61 14.08 -15.07
N LEU A 124 13.65 13.98 -15.98
CA LEU A 124 13.05 15.15 -16.63
C LEU A 124 12.29 16.02 -15.63
N LEU A 125 11.40 15.40 -14.85
CA LEU A 125 10.59 16.10 -13.85
C LEU A 125 11.48 16.77 -12.80
N GLU A 126 12.50 16.06 -12.32
CA GLU A 126 13.48 16.61 -11.39
C GLU A 126 14.26 17.79 -11.99
N HIS A 127 14.68 17.68 -13.25
CA HIS A 127 15.41 18.74 -13.93
C HIS A 127 14.54 20.00 -14.06
N GLU A 128 13.31 19.88 -14.54
CA GLU A 128 12.39 21.01 -14.66
C GLU A 128 12.10 21.67 -13.31
N CYS A 129 11.87 20.86 -12.26
CA CYS A 129 11.65 21.38 -10.91
C CYS A 129 12.87 22.12 -10.34
N ARG A 130 14.10 21.70 -10.69
CA ARG A 130 15.34 22.37 -10.26
C ARG A 130 15.61 23.68 -11.00
N HIS A 131 15.00 23.89 -12.17
CA HIS A 131 15.14 25.10 -12.99
C HIS A 131 13.86 25.96 -12.96
N ASP A 132 13.07 25.85 -11.87
CA ASP A 132 11.86 26.62 -11.63
C ASP A 132 10.79 26.50 -12.74
N GLN A 133 10.78 25.41 -13.51
CA GLN A 133 9.80 25.12 -14.56
C GLN A 133 8.65 24.24 -14.05
N PHE A 134 8.01 24.67 -12.95
CA PHE A 134 7.00 23.86 -12.26
C PHE A 134 5.80 23.49 -13.15
N LEU A 135 5.23 24.45 -13.89
CA LEU A 135 4.03 24.21 -14.70
C LEU A 135 4.27 23.18 -15.80
N SER A 136 5.46 23.18 -16.41
CA SER A 136 5.87 22.16 -17.39
C SER A 136 5.97 20.78 -16.73
N ALA A 137 6.69 20.70 -15.60
CA ALA A 137 6.85 19.45 -14.85
C ALA A 137 5.49 18.88 -14.41
N TYR A 138 4.60 19.73 -13.89
CA TYR A 138 3.26 19.34 -13.47
C TYR A 138 2.43 18.81 -14.63
N SER A 139 2.37 19.54 -15.76
CA SER A 139 1.64 19.11 -16.96
C SER A 139 2.14 17.76 -17.48
N ARG A 140 3.46 17.56 -17.56
CA ARG A 140 4.08 16.31 -18.00
C ARG A 140 3.81 15.17 -17.03
N TRP A 141 3.85 15.42 -15.72
CA TRP A 141 3.47 14.43 -14.71
C TRP A 141 2.01 14.01 -14.82
N GLN A 142 1.07 14.97 -14.99
CA GLN A 142 -0.35 14.66 -15.18
C GLN A 142 -0.57 13.74 -16.40
N GLN A 143 0.21 13.93 -17.47
CA GLN A 143 0.16 13.07 -18.66
C GLN A 143 0.75 11.67 -18.43
N LEU A 144 1.77 11.55 -17.58
CA LEU A 144 2.46 10.28 -17.32
C LEU A 144 1.70 9.39 -16.31
N LYS A 145 1.14 9.99 -15.25
CA LYS A 145 0.60 9.24 -14.11
C LYS A 145 -0.64 8.40 -14.43
N GLN A 146 -1.41 8.78 -15.45
CA GLN A 146 -2.68 8.12 -15.76
C GLN A 146 -2.48 6.72 -16.38
N TYR A 147 -1.46 6.54 -17.23
CA TYR A 147 -1.35 5.32 -18.04
C TYR A 147 0.07 4.77 -18.22
N ASP A 148 1.11 5.53 -17.89
CA ASP A 148 2.45 5.22 -18.41
C ASP A 148 3.47 4.87 -17.34
N VAL A 149 3.14 4.98 -16.04
CA VAL A 149 4.06 4.67 -14.95
C VAL A 149 3.42 3.79 -13.86
N GLU A 150 4.19 2.84 -13.35
CA GLU A 150 3.83 2.03 -12.16
C GLU A 150 4.14 2.82 -10.87
N TRP A 151 3.15 2.96 -9.98
CA TRP A 151 3.32 3.61 -8.67
C TRP A 151 4.31 2.84 -7.80
N THR A 152 5.34 3.51 -7.29
CA THR A 152 6.38 2.90 -6.43
C THR A 152 6.82 3.88 -5.37
N SER A 153 7.25 3.40 -4.20
CA SER A 153 7.79 4.25 -3.12
C SER A 153 9.00 5.09 -3.54
N ALA A 154 9.74 4.67 -4.57
CA ALA A 154 10.84 5.43 -5.15
C ALA A 154 10.42 6.77 -5.77
N MET A 155 9.11 7.02 -5.95
CA MET A 155 8.59 8.29 -6.44
C MET A 155 8.62 9.42 -5.40
N GLU A 156 8.77 9.09 -4.11
CA GLU A 156 8.63 10.04 -3.00
C GLU A 156 9.48 11.30 -3.21
N ASP A 157 10.77 11.13 -3.49
CA ASP A 157 11.72 12.24 -3.58
C ASP A 157 11.37 13.27 -4.67
N VAL A 158 10.81 12.78 -5.78
CA VAL A 158 10.44 13.57 -6.95
C VAL A 158 9.11 14.26 -6.73
N LEU A 159 8.12 13.55 -6.18
CA LEU A 159 6.83 14.15 -5.83
C LEU A 159 6.99 15.22 -4.75
N VAL A 160 7.85 14.98 -3.75
CA VAL A 160 8.22 16.01 -2.76
C VAL A 160 8.93 17.18 -3.44
N GLN A 161 9.83 16.93 -4.39
CA GLN A 161 10.46 18.01 -5.17
C GLN A 161 9.43 18.84 -5.95
N MET A 162 8.43 18.19 -6.54
CA MET A 162 7.34 18.86 -7.24
C MET A 162 6.47 19.69 -6.29
N VAL A 163 6.18 19.19 -5.08
CA VAL A 163 5.49 19.96 -4.03
C VAL A 163 6.31 21.20 -3.65
N VAL A 164 7.62 21.04 -3.44
CA VAL A 164 8.53 22.17 -3.16
C VAL A 164 8.52 23.19 -4.30
N SER A 165 8.59 22.74 -5.56
CA SER A 165 8.56 23.64 -6.73
C SER A 165 7.19 24.29 -6.92
N CYS A 166 6.09 23.63 -6.55
CA CYS A 166 4.75 24.21 -6.54
C CYS A 166 4.66 25.40 -5.58
N VAL A 167 5.17 25.23 -4.35
CA VAL A 167 5.22 26.29 -3.33
C VAL A 167 6.10 27.47 -3.78
N LYS A 168 7.25 27.20 -4.41
CA LYS A 168 8.13 28.25 -4.94
C LYS A 168 7.48 29.03 -6.09
N ASN A 169 6.80 28.32 -6.99
CA ASN A 169 6.08 28.95 -8.11
C ASN A 169 4.96 29.86 -7.61
N ASP A 170 4.18 29.42 -6.63
CA ASP A 170 3.16 30.25 -5.97
C ASP A 170 3.78 31.53 -5.39
N GLN A 171 4.88 31.41 -4.64
CA GLN A 171 5.60 32.56 -4.10
C GLN A 171 6.11 33.53 -5.18
N GLN A 172 6.63 33.02 -6.30
CA GLN A 172 7.08 33.86 -7.42
C GLN A 172 5.90 34.62 -8.03
N GLN A 173 4.77 33.95 -8.26
CA GLN A 173 3.57 34.58 -8.78
C GLN A 173 3.02 35.66 -7.84
N LEU A 174 2.98 35.42 -6.52
CA LEU A 174 2.59 36.45 -5.56
C LEU A 174 3.53 37.67 -5.55
N ASN A 175 4.83 37.46 -5.78
CA ASN A 175 5.80 38.55 -5.80
C ASN A 175 5.74 39.37 -7.11
N GLU A 176 5.47 38.73 -8.25
CA GLU A 176 5.37 39.42 -9.56
C GLU A 176 4.09 40.26 -9.69
N TYR A 177 3.00 39.86 -9.02
CA TYR A 177 1.69 40.52 -9.10
C TYR A 177 1.40 41.50 -7.95
N THR A 178 2.42 42.15 -7.37
CA THR A 178 2.23 43.18 -6.31
C THR A 178 1.54 44.48 -6.77
N ALA A 179 0.86 44.49 -7.92
CA ALA A 179 0.07 45.62 -8.43
C ALA A 179 -1.34 45.18 -8.89
N MET A 180 -2.28 45.07 -7.94
CA MET A 180 -3.75 45.01 -8.10
C MET A 180 -4.41 43.68 -8.58
N PRO A 181 -5.72 43.49 -8.26
CA PRO A 181 -6.30 42.98 -7.01
C PRO A 181 -6.58 41.46 -7.04
N GLU A 182 -6.87 40.94 -5.85
CA GLU A 182 -7.51 39.65 -5.50
C GLU A 182 -8.29 38.98 -6.64
N ASP A 183 -7.64 38.05 -7.34
CA ASP A 183 -8.31 37.16 -8.28
C ASP A 183 -8.36 35.77 -7.63
N ASP A 184 -9.55 35.34 -7.18
CA ASP A 184 -9.84 34.03 -6.56
C ASP A 184 -9.33 32.84 -7.41
N THR A 185 -9.00 33.09 -8.68
CA THR A 185 -8.53 32.11 -9.65
C THR A 185 -7.13 31.57 -9.33
N ILE A 186 -6.19 32.39 -8.86
CA ILE A 186 -4.80 31.98 -8.61
C ILE A 186 -4.71 31.04 -7.40
N GLU A 187 -5.34 31.42 -6.28
CA GLU A 187 -5.38 30.57 -5.08
C GLU A 187 -6.10 29.24 -5.35
N SER A 188 -7.15 29.26 -6.16
CA SER A 188 -7.86 28.06 -6.61
C SER A 188 -6.96 27.13 -7.44
N HIS A 189 -6.13 27.68 -8.34
CA HIS A 189 -5.19 26.90 -9.13
C HIS A 189 -4.07 26.27 -8.29
N PHE A 190 -3.43 27.04 -7.40
CA PHE A 190 -2.42 26.52 -6.48
C PHE A 190 -3.00 25.42 -5.59
N HIS A 191 -4.18 25.66 -5.02
CA HIS A 191 -4.84 24.68 -4.16
C HIS A 191 -5.18 23.38 -4.90
N ALA A 192 -5.68 23.47 -6.13
CA ALA A 192 -5.96 22.30 -6.96
C ALA A 192 -4.68 21.51 -7.32
N GLN A 193 -3.60 22.21 -7.68
CA GLN A 193 -2.31 21.59 -7.98
C GLN A 193 -1.71 20.92 -6.75
N MET A 194 -1.73 21.59 -5.59
CA MET A 194 -1.25 21.06 -4.33
C MET A 194 -2.08 19.84 -3.89
N GLY A 195 -3.41 19.92 -3.97
CA GLY A 195 -4.31 18.80 -3.69
C GLY A 195 -4.02 17.59 -4.56
N SER A 196 -3.81 17.80 -5.86
CA SER A 196 -3.42 16.75 -6.81
C SER A 196 -2.07 16.12 -6.46
N LEU A 197 -1.05 16.93 -6.14
CA LEU A 197 0.29 16.45 -5.78
C LEU A 197 0.30 15.70 -4.45
N LEU A 198 -0.43 16.16 -3.43
CA LEU A 198 -0.53 15.45 -2.16
C LEU A 198 -1.32 14.15 -2.31
N HIS A 199 -2.35 14.14 -3.17
CA HIS A 199 -3.05 12.92 -3.57
C HIS A 199 -2.12 11.93 -4.28
N ASP A 200 -1.23 12.39 -5.14
CA ASP A 200 -0.24 11.52 -5.79
C ASP A 200 0.83 11.03 -4.79
N LEU A 201 1.22 11.89 -3.85
CA LEU A 201 2.20 11.57 -2.82
C LEU A 201 1.68 10.49 -1.86
N GLN A 202 0.42 10.54 -1.44
CA GLN A 202 -0.17 9.51 -0.56
C GLN A 202 -0.21 8.12 -1.21
N LEU A 203 -0.34 8.03 -2.54
CA LEU A 203 -0.32 6.75 -3.28
C LEU A 203 1.09 6.13 -3.28
N THR A 204 2.11 6.97 -3.11
CA THR A 204 3.52 6.61 -3.11
C THR A 204 4.03 6.31 -1.70
N CYS A 205 3.72 7.19 -0.75
CA CYS A 205 4.13 7.10 0.64
C CYS A 205 3.01 7.59 1.56
N ARG A 206 2.68 6.79 2.58
CA ARG A 206 1.76 7.23 3.63
C ARG A 206 2.40 8.23 4.59
N GLU A 207 3.71 8.17 4.75
CA GLU A 207 4.48 9.05 5.63
C GLU A 207 5.73 9.49 4.89
N VAL A 208 6.05 10.77 4.98
CA VAL A 208 7.25 11.32 4.34
C VAL A 208 8.48 10.95 5.15
N SER A 209 9.56 10.62 4.46
CA SER A 209 10.85 10.35 5.09
C SER A 209 11.37 11.60 5.84
N PRO A 210 12.18 11.43 6.90
CA PRO A 210 12.73 12.56 7.65
C PRO A 210 13.49 13.57 6.78
N SER A 211 14.22 13.10 5.76
CA SER A 211 14.94 13.96 4.81
C SER A 211 13.98 14.81 3.98
N ASN A 212 12.88 14.22 3.51
CA ASN A 212 11.88 14.94 2.73
C ASN A 212 11.04 15.87 3.59
N ALA A 213 10.73 15.49 4.83
CA ALA A 213 10.10 16.38 5.81
C ALA A 213 10.95 17.64 6.04
N GLN A 214 12.27 17.50 6.15
CA GLN A 214 13.18 18.64 6.29
C GLN A 214 13.19 19.55 5.04
N ARG A 215 13.15 18.96 3.83
CA ARG A 215 13.06 19.70 2.57
C ARG A 215 11.76 20.50 2.48
N LEU A 216 10.63 19.88 2.83
CA LEU A 216 9.32 20.53 2.88
C LEU A 216 9.32 21.67 3.90
N LEU A 217 9.82 21.42 5.11
CA LEU A 217 9.91 22.41 6.17
C LEU A 217 10.71 23.65 5.72
N GLN A 218 11.85 23.46 5.06
CA GLN A 218 12.65 24.58 4.55
C GLN A 218 11.89 25.35 3.47
N ALA A 219 11.35 24.65 2.47
CA ALA A 219 10.66 25.27 1.35
C ALA A 219 9.44 26.09 1.78
N PHE A 220 8.63 25.57 2.70
CA PHE A 220 7.46 26.28 3.23
C PHE A 220 7.87 27.49 4.08
N ARG A 221 8.94 27.40 4.88
CA ARG A 221 9.46 28.57 5.62
C ARG A 221 9.99 29.65 4.68
N ASP A 222 10.71 29.28 3.63
CA ASP A 222 11.20 30.21 2.60
C ASP A 222 10.02 30.92 1.91
N ALA A 223 8.90 30.21 1.74
CA ALA A 223 7.64 30.74 1.23
C ALA A 223 6.75 31.44 2.28
N LYS A 224 7.30 31.76 3.46
CA LYS A 224 6.62 32.50 4.55
C LYS A 224 5.41 31.79 5.16
N TYR A 225 5.35 30.46 5.11
CA TYR A 225 4.39 29.68 5.89
C TYR A 225 4.86 29.54 7.35
N SER A 226 3.90 29.50 8.26
CA SER A 226 4.07 28.99 9.62
C SER A 226 4.22 27.47 9.56
N VAL A 227 5.33 26.95 10.09
CA VAL A 227 5.68 25.53 10.04
C VAL A 227 6.01 25.01 11.43
N GLU A 228 5.15 24.14 11.95
CA GLU A 228 5.25 23.55 13.28
C GLU A 228 5.38 22.02 13.21
N THR A 229 6.02 21.41 14.21
CA THR A 229 6.12 19.95 14.32
C THR A 229 5.30 19.47 15.51
N VAL A 230 4.35 18.57 15.26
CA VAL A 230 3.55 17.94 16.32
C VAL A 230 4.20 16.62 16.74
N PRO A 231 4.46 16.39 18.04
CA PRO A 231 5.33 15.31 18.51
C PRO A 231 4.65 13.95 18.71
N SER A 232 3.33 13.82 18.54
CA SER A 232 2.66 12.50 18.49
C SER A 232 1.24 12.54 17.93
N ASP A 233 0.76 11.37 17.52
CA ASP A 233 -0.65 11.13 17.18
C ASP A 233 -1.58 11.31 18.37
N THR A 234 -1.14 11.03 19.59
CA THR A 234 -1.96 11.22 20.80
C THR A 234 -2.30 12.70 21.03
N HIS A 235 -1.39 13.60 20.61
CA HIS A 235 -1.65 15.05 20.62
C HIS A 235 -2.51 15.48 19.44
N MET A 236 -2.52 14.71 18.34
CA MET A 236 -3.46 14.89 17.25
C MET A 236 -4.84 14.38 17.67
N ARG A 237 -5.72 15.29 18.05
CA ARG A 237 -7.16 15.00 18.15
C ARG A 237 -7.74 14.99 16.72
N PRO A 238 -9.05 14.79 16.48
CA PRO A 238 -9.62 15.01 15.15
C PRO A 238 -9.28 16.39 14.56
N LYS A 239 -8.85 17.34 15.41
CA LYS A 239 -8.28 18.63 15.04
C LYS A 239 -6.78 18.69 15.32
N CYS A 240 -6.03 19.27 14.40
CA CYS A 240 -4.62 19.61 14.56
C CYS A 240 -4.45 20.60 15.73
N PRO A 241 -3.53 20.36 16.68
CA PRO A 241 -3.31 21.25 17.82
C PRO A 241 -2.64 22.57 17.43
N CYS A 242 -1.93 22.62 16.30
CA CYS A 242 -1.25 23.83 15.82
C CYS A 242 -2.24 24.80 15.16
N CYS A 243 -2.92 24.36 14.09
CA CYS A 243 -3.78 25.22 13.29
C CYS A 243 -5.28 25.06 13.55
N GLY A 244 -5.69 24.16 14.46
CA GLY A 244 -7.09 23.92 14.82
C GLY A 244 -7.95 23.19 13.78
N HIS A 245 -7.41 22.91 12.58
CA HIS A 245 -8.16 22.31 11.47
C HIS A 245 -8.40 20.81 11.65
N VAL A 246 -9.54 20.33 11.14
CA VAL A 246 -9.92 18.92 11.21
C VAL A 246 -9.10 18.10 10.21
N LEU A 247 -8.45 17.05 10.68
CA LEU A 247 -7.73 16.10 9.83
C LEU A 247 -8.73 15.16 9.14
N ILE A 248 -8.39 14.76 7.92
CA ILE A 248 -9.25 13.95 7.06
C ILE A 248 -9.04 12.47 7.35
N LYS A 249 -10.14 11.73 7.53
CA LYS A 249 -10.15 10.26 7.48
C LYS A 249 -10.46 9.81 6.06
N LEU A 250 -9.51 9.16 5.42
CA LEU A 250 -9.74 8.56 4.11
C LEU A 250 -10.48 7.24 4.28
N GLY A 251 -11.70 7.19 3.77
CA GLY A 251 -12.50 5.96 3.71
C GLY A 251 -12.37 5.26 2.36
N MET A 252 -13.25 4.29 2.16
CA MET A 252 -13.57 3.75 0.85
C MET A 252 -14.86 4.39 0.32
N SER A 253 -14.93 4.60 -0.99
CA SER A 253 -16.19 4.91 -1.66
C SER A 253 -17.08 3.65 -1.76
N GLU A 254 -18.38 3.82 -2.03
CA GLU A 254 -19.27 2.69 -2.24
C GLU A 254 -18.87 1.87 -3.49
N GLN A 255 -18.39 2.53 -4.54
CA GLN A 255 -17.88 1.87 -5.74
C GLN A 255 -16.63 1.03 -5.44
N GLU A 256 -15.71 1.55 -4.64
CA GLU A 256 -14.52 0.80 -4.21
C GLU A 256 -14.88 -0.37 -3.30
N ARG A 257 -15.90 -0.20 -2.45
CA ARG A 257 -16.43 -1.27 -1.59
C ARG A 257 -17.05 -2.39 -2.43
N GLU A 258 -17.91 -2.06 -3.39
CA GLU A 258 -18.49 -3.00 -4.34
C GLU A 258 -17.41 -3.73 -5.13
N TYR A 259 -16.40 -3.00 -5.60
CA TYR A 259 -15.25 -3.56 -6.29
C TYR A 259 -14.48 -4.59 -5.44
N MET A 260 -14.21 -4.27 -4.16
CA MET A 260 -13.61 -5.22 -3.22
C MET A 260 -14.50 -6.45 -2.96
N LEU A 261 -15.81 -6.27 -2.82
CA LEU A 261 -16.75 -7.38 -2.64
C LEU A 261 -16.74 -8.31 -3.85
N SER A 262 -16.83 -7.75 -5.06
CA SER A 262 -16.75 -8.52 -6.31
C SER A 262 -15.43 -9.28 -6.43
N ALA A 263 -14.29 -8.68 -6.06
CA ALA A 263 -13.00 -9.36 -6.06
C ALA A 263 -12.96 -10.56 -5.11
N ILE A 264 -13.60 -10.47 -3.94
CA ILE A 264 -13.70 -11.58 -2.98
C ILE A 264 -14.64 -12.67 -3.51
N GLU A 265 -15.83 -12.28 -3.98
CA GLU A 265 -16.92 -13.20 -4.38
C GLU A 265 -16.59 -14.00 -5.65
N LEU A 266 -15.98 -13.37 -6.66
CA LEU A 266 -15.66 -13.99 -7.97
C LEU A 266 -14.52 -15.01 -7.90
N ARG A 267 -13.81 -15.07 -6.78
CA ARG A 267 -12.71 -16.00 -6.61
C ARG A 267 -13.19 -17.45 -6.66
N ARG A 268 -12.40 -18.33 -7.24
CA ARG A 268 -12.65 -19.79 -7.20
C ARG A 268 -11.97 -20.45 -6.00
N SER A 269 -12.68 -21.39 -5.37
CA SER A 269 -12.11 -22.26 -4.34
C SER A 269 -11.09 -23.23 -4.96
N LYS A 270 -10.07 -23.63 -4.18
CA LYS A 270 -9.04 -24.60 -4.60
C LYS A 270 -9.51 -26.06 -4.52
N VAL A 271 -10.77 -26.29 -4.15
CA VAL A 271 -11.33 -27.63 -3.95
C VAL A 271 -12.20 -28.02 -5.14
N THR A 272 -12.10 -29.27 -5.58
CA THR A 272 -12.84 -29.84 -6.72
C THR A 272 -14.24 -30.32 -6.28
N PRO A 273 -15.32 -30.07 -7.05
CA PRO A 273 -15.40 -29.21 -8.23
C PRO A 273 -15.19 -27.74 -7.86
N GLU A 274 -14.50 -27.00 -8.72
CA GLU A 274 -14.28 -25.57 -8.51
C GLU A 274 -15.63 -24.85 -8.42
N ARG A 275 -15.86 -24.21 -7.28
CA ARG A 275 -17.02 -23.35 -7.03
C ARG A 275 -16.55 -21.96 -6.69
N THR A 276 -17.43 -20.99 -6.88
CA THR A 276 -17.14 -19.61 -6.47
C THR A 276 -17.10 -19.52 -4.94
N VAL A 277 -16.23 -18.66 -4.42
CA VAL A 277 -16.14 -18.37 -2.98
C VAL A 277 -17.48 -17.82 -2.49
N LYS A 278 -18.20 -17.07 -3.34
CA LYS A 278 -19.55 -16.56 -3.09
C LYS A 278 -20.50 -17.63 -2.55
N GLU A 279 -20.62 -18.79 -3.20
CA GLU A 279 -21.53 -19.86 -2.78
C GLU A 279 -21.29 -20.33 -1.33
N PHE A 280 -20.05 -20.25 -0.86
CA PHE A 280 -19.69 -20.62 0.51
C PHE A 280 -19.85 -19.47 1.52
N LEU A 281 -19.78 -18.22 1.04
CA LEU A 281 -19.95 -17.01 1.86
C LEU A 281 -21.41 -16.57 1.97
N ASP A 282 -22.30 -16.93 1.04
CA ASP A 282 -23.70 -16.50 1.06
C ASP A 282 -24.42 -16.83 2.38
N PRO A 283 -24.30 -18.04 2.97
CA PRO A 283 -24.94 -18.32 4.26
C PRO A 283 -24.39 -17.46 5.41
N PHE A 284 -23.10 -17.09 5.34
CA PHE A 284 -22.48 -16.19 6.31
C PHE A 284 -22.94 -14.75 6.10
N ARG A 285 -23.03 -14.31 4.84
CA ARG A 285 -23.55 -12.99 4.45
C ARG A 285 -24.94 -12.78 5.00
N ASP A 286 -25.84 -13.72 4.75
CA ASP A 286 -27.25 -13.63 5.14
C ASP A 286 -27.39 -13.56 6.66
N TRP A 287 -26.66 -14.44 7.37
CA TRP A 287 -26.62 -14.43 8.83
C TRP A 287 -26.09 -13.10 9.39
N LEU A 288 -24.95 -12.62 8.89
CA LEU A 288 -24.31 -11.41 9.39
C LEU A 288 -25.16 -10.15 9.12
N MET A 289 -25.73 -10.06 7.91
CA MET A 289 -26.55 -8.92 7.51
C MET A 289 -27.89 -8.90 8.23
N HIS A 290 -28.51 -10.05 8.46
CA HIS A 290 -29.73 -10.12 9.27
C HIS A 290 -29.50 -9.57 10.68
N ARG A 291 -28.40 -9.96 11.33
CA ARG A 291 -28.00 -9.42 12.65
C ARG A 291 -27.73 -7.92 12.60
N HIS A 292 -26.98 -7.49 11.58
CA HIS A 292 -26.59 -6.09 11.40
C HIS A 292 -27.81 -5.17 11.18
N GLU A 293 -28.72 -5.55 10.28
CA GLU A 293 -29.92 -4.77 9.95
C GLU A 293 -30.89 -4.70 11.13
N THR A 294 -31.09 -5.82 11.84
CA THR A 294 -31.90 -5.87 13.06
C THR A 294 -31.38 -4.90 14.12
N PHE A 295 -30.07 -4.92 14.37
CA PHE A 295 -29.41 -4.01 15.30
C PHE A 295 -29.50 -2.54 14.85
N ARG A 296 -29.34 -2.27 13.56
CA ARG A 296 -29.44 -0.92 13.01
C ARG A 296 -30.84 -0.33 13.21
N LEU A 297 -31.89 -1.13 12.97
CA LEU A 297 -33.28 -0.72 13.20
C LEU A 297 -33.55 -0.43 14.68
N GLN A 298 -33.05 -1.28 15.58
CA GLN A 298 -33.18 -1.08 17.03
C GLN A 298 -32.47 0.19 17.50
N THR A 299 -31.25 0.43 17.00
CA THR A 299 -30.44 1.59 17.38
C THR A 299 -31.06 2.91 16.89
N LEU A 300 -31.64 2.92 15.68
CA LEU A 300 -32.34 4.08 15.13
C LEU A 300 -33.59 4.45 15.95
N ALA A 301 -34.32 3.46 16.45
CA ALA A 301 -35.49 3.67 17.30
C ALA A 301 -35.13 4.19 18.71
N GLY A 302 -33.91 3.92 19.19
CA GLY A 302 -33.47 4.19 20.56
C GLY A 302 -32.97 5.61 20.86
N GLY A 303 -32.91 6.52 19.87
CA GLY A 303 -32.54 7.93 20.08
C GLY A 303 -31.20 8.12 20.80
N ALA A 304 -30.10 7.59 20.24
CA ALA A 304 -28.80 7.55 20.90
C ALA A 304 -28.20 8.96 21.17
N LYS A 305 -28.16 9.36 22.45
CA LYS A 305 -27.29 10.44 22.96
C LYS A 305 -25.94 9.83 23.38
N GLY A 306 -25.04 9.63 22.43
CA GLY A 306 -23.71 9.03 22.68
C GLY A 306 -22.96 8.71 21.38
N SER A 307 -21.81 8.03 21.49
CA SER A 307 -21.11 7.47 20.32
C SER A 307 -21.99 6.44 19.62
N LYS A 308 -22.14 6.54 18.29
CA LYS A 308 -22.96 5.62 17.49
C LYS A 308 -22.49 4.17 17.71
N PRO A 309 -23.33 3.26 18.24
CA PRO A 309 -22.99 1.85 18.36
C PRO A 309 -22.60 1.23 17.00
N LEU A 310 -21.60 0.35 17.01
CA LEU A 310 -21.10 -0.33 15.81
C LEU A 310 -21.31 -1.84 15.92
N HIS A 311 -21.14 -2.53 14.78
CA HIS A 311 -21.12 -3.97 14.71
C HIS A 311 -19.67 -4.48 14.61
N TYR A 312 -19.21 -5.20 15.63
CA TYR A 312 -17.88 -5.79 15.70
C TYR A 312 -17.93 -7.26 15.27
N VAL A 313 -17.00 -7.63 14.39
CA VAL A 313 -16.73 -9.03 14.05
C VAL A 313 -15.40 -9.43 14.67
N LEU A 314 -15.43 -10.45 15.52
CA LEU A 314 -14.25 -10.97 16.21
C LEU A 314 -13.62 -12.09 15.39
N ASP A 315 -12.34 -11.92 15.03
CA ASP A 315 -11.49 -12.99 14.51
C ASP A 315 -11.15 -13.95 15.67
N GLY A 316 -12.05 -14.91 15.89
CA GLY A 316 -12.03 -15.81 17.03
C GLY A 316 -10.69 -16.53 17.21
N PRO A 317 -10.13 -17.18 16.16
CA PRO A 317 -8.82 -17.81 16.26
C PRO A 317 -7.71 -16.82 16.62
N ASN A 318 -7.65 -15.66 15.97
CA ASN A 318 -6.58 -14.70 16.23
C ASN A 318 -6.59 -14.24 17.69
N ILE A 319 -7.76 -13.88 18.21
CA ILE A 319 -7.93 -13.44 19.60
C ILE A 319 -7.61 -14.58 20.57
N ALA A 320 -8.13 -15.78 20.34
CA ALA A 320 -7.94 -16.92 21.24
C ALA A 320 -6.48 -17.40 21.34
N TYR A 321 -5.62 -17.04 20.40
CA TYR A 321 -4.19 -17.38 20.42
C TYR A 321 -3.29 -16.24 20.90
N ILE A 322 -3.84 -15.09 21.32
CA ILE A 322 -3.04 -13.98 21.84
C ILE A 322 -2.28 -14.44 23.08
N ASN A 323 -0.97 -14.21 23.05
CA ASN A 323 -0.02 -14.60 24.09
C ASN A 323 0.01 -16.11 24.41
N GLN A 324 -0.45 -16.98 23.49
CA GLN A 324 -0.47 -18.45 23.67
C GLN A 324 0.73 -19.17 23.02
N ASN A 325 1.80 -18.46 22.66
CA ASN A 325 2.98 -19.04 21.98
C ASN A 325 4.00 -19.67 22.97
N PHE A 326 3.54 -20.46 23.94
CA PHE A 326 4.39 -21.19 24.89
C PHE A 326 4.10 -22.71 24.86
N GLU A 327 4.90 -23.51 25.56
CA GLU A 327 4.84 -24.99 25.48
C GLU A 327 3.48 -25.55 25.92
N ALA A 328 2.88 -24.92 26.93
CA ALA A 328 1.55 -25.22 27.43
C ALA A 328 0.45 -24.27 26.89
N GLY A 329 0.68 -23.57 25.78
CA GLY A 329 -0.30 -22.65 25.20
C GLY A 329 -1.33 -23.36 24.32
N THR A 330 -2.62 -23.24 24.66
CA THR A 330 -3.75 -23.61 23.79
C THR A 330 -4.58 -22.40 23.43
N TYR A 331 -5.47 -22.50 22.44
CA TYR A 331 -6.44 -21.44 22.21
C TYR A 331 -7.35 -21.27 23.45
N ARG A 332 -7.71 -20.02 23.74
CA ARG A 332 -8.48 -19.59 24.90
C ARG A 332 -9.80 -18.92 24.47
N LEU A 333 -10.91 -19.62 24.66
CA LEU A 333 -12.24 -19.08 24.32
C LEU A 333 -12.68 -17.96 25.26
N ASP A 334 -12.18 -17.97 26.50
CA ASP A 334 -12.47 -16.95 27.49
C ASP A 334 -11.84 -15.59 27.15
N GLN A 335 -10.72 -15.56 26.42
CA GLN A 335 -10.19 -14.32 25.82
C GLN A 335 -11.20 -13.71 24.83
N VAL A 336 -11.75 -14.53 23.93
CA VAL A 336 -12.75 -14.07 22.95
C VAL A 336 -14.03 -13.62 23.65
N ASP A 337 -14.47 -14.36 24.67
CA ASP A 337 -15.66 -14.05 25.45
C ASP A 337 -15.53 -12.75 26.24
N ALA A 338 -14.36 -12.51 26.85
CA ALA A 338 -14.08 -11.28 27.58
C ALA A 338 -14.12 -10.05 26.65
N VAL A 339 -13.54 -10.15 25.45
CA VAL A 339 -13.62 -9.09 24.42
C VAL A 339 -15.06 -8.85 23.97
N ALA A 340 -15.82 -9.92 23.73
CA ALA A 340 -17.21 -9.82 23.34
C ALA A 340 -18.06 -9.10 24.41
N LYS A 341 -17.87 -9.48 25.68
CA LYS A 341 -18.58 -8.87 26.82
C LYS A 341 -18.22 -7.41 27.01
N ASP A 342 -16.94 -7.04 26.89
CA ASP A 342 -16.50 -5.64 26.98
C ASP A 342 -17.18 -4.77 25.91
N LEU A 343 -17.17 -5.22 24.65
CA LEU A 343 -17.85 -4.53 23.54
C LEU A 343 -19.37 -4.45 23.73
N GLN A 344 -20.00 -5.53 24.20
CA GLN A 344 -21.44 -5.55 24.48
C GLN A 344 -21.81 -4.61 25.63
N ALA A 345 -20.99 -4.50 26.66
CA ALA A 345 -21.19 -3.57 27.78
C ALA A 345 -21.16 -2.11 27.31
N GLN A 346 -20.42 -1.81 26.23
CA GLN A 346 -20.39 -0.51 25.56
C GLN A 346 -21.57 -0.30 24.59
N GLY A 347 -22.49 -1.27 24.48
CA GLY A 347 -23.68 -1.22 23.63
C GLY A 347 -23.45 -1.64 22.18
N HIS A 348 -22.30 -2.24 21.84
CA HIS A 348 -21.99 -2.71 20.50
C HIS A 348 -22.60 -4.08 20.19
N LEU A 349 -22.92 -4.32 18.92
CA LEU A 349 -23.26 -5.66 18.44
C LEU A 349 -21.98 -6.46 18.20
N VAL A 350 -21.95 -7.71 18.64
CA VAL A 350 -20.81 -8.61 18.45
C VAL A 350 -21.24 -9.85 17.65
N SER A 351 -20.41 -10.19 16.67
CA SER A 351 -20.46 -11.43 15.90
C SER A 351 -19.07 -12.06 15.90
N ILE A 352 -18.98 -13.37 16.02
CA ILE A 352 -17.72 -14.10 16.16
C ILE A 352 -17.60 -15.04 14.96
N THR A 353 -16.48 -14.99 14.26
CA THR A 353 -16.14 -15.99 13.23
C THR A 353 -15.19 -17.01 13.84
N MET A 354 -15.55 -18.29 13.79
CA MET A 354 -14.71 -19.38 14.31
C MET A 354 -14.79 -20.62 13.41
N PRO A 355 -13.65 -21.24 13.02
CA PRO A 355 -13.67 -22.50 12.30
C PRO A 355 -14.35 -23.62 13.10
N ALA A 356 -15.12 -24.46 12.41
CA ALA A 356 -15.87 -25.57 13.04
C ALA A 356 -15.00 -26.48 13.92
N ALA A 357 -13.72 -26.68 13.56
CA ALA A 357 -12.77 -27.49 14.32
C ALA A 357 -12.49 -26.95 15.73
N TYR A 358 -12.59 -25.63 15.96
CA TYR A 358 -12.45 -25.01 17.27
C TYR A 358 -13.72 -25.10 18.12
N LEU A 359 -14.85 -25.47 17.51
CA LEU A 359 -16.15 -25.62 18.18
C LEU A 359 -16.43 -27.08 18.60
N ALA A 360 -15.62 -28.04 18.14
CA ALA A 360 -15.76 -29.47 18.46
C ALA A 360 -15.35 -29.81 19.90
N ASP A 361 -16.09 -30.68 20.58
CA ASP A 361 -15.83 -31.06 21.99
C ASP A 361 -14.45 -31.67 22.23
N LYS A 362 -13.92 -32.36 21.22
CA LYS A 362 -12.56 -32.84 21.16
C LYS A 362 -11.86 -32.21 19.98
N PHE A 363 -10.71 -31.59 20.22
CA PHE A 363 -9.99 -30.84 19.18
C PHE A 363 -8.49 -31.08 19.27
N VAL A 364 -7.80 -30.85 18.15
CA VAL A 364 -6.35 -31.01 18.04
C VAL A 364 -5.65 -29.76 18.59
N VAL A 365 -4.73 -29.96 19.54
CA VAL A 365 -3.91 -28.89 20.08
C VAL A 365 -2.78 -28.56 19.11
N ARG A 366 -2.70 -27.32 18.66
CA ARG A 366 -1.72 -26.85 17.68
C ARG A 366 -0.47 -26.24 18.36
N ILE A 367 0.22 -27.01 19.19
CA ILE A 367 1.46 -26.57 19.90
C ILE A 367 2.62 -26.44 18.91
N ARG A 368 3.21 -25.25 18.78
CA ARG A 368 4.30 -24.95 17.83
C ARG A 368 5.71 -25.29 18.35
N SER A 369 5.87 -26.36 19.15
CA SER A 369 7.21 -26.81 19.58
C SER A 369 7.88 -27.74 18.57
N LYS A 370 9.23 -27.84 18.61
CA LYS A 370 10.00 -28.77 17.75
C LYS A 370 9.55 -30.22 17.94
N HIS A 371 9.26 -30.63 19.18
CA HIS A 371 8.79 -31.96 19.53
C HIS A 371 7.41 -32.25 18.90
N TYR A 372 6.42 -31.38 19.11
CA TYR A 372 5.07 -31.54 18.55
C TYR A 372 5.05 -31.42 17.01
N LYS A 373 5.98 -30.66 16.41
CA LYS A 373 6.14 -30.60 14.94
C LYS A 373 6.68 -31.92 14.39
N ALA A 374 7.62 -32.57 15.08
CA ALA A 374 8.12 -33.89 14.70
C ALA A 374 7.04 -34.97 14.83
N MET A 375 6.25 -34.95 15.92
CA MET A 375 5.12 -35.87 16.11
C MET A 375 4.07 -35.74 15.01
N ARG A 376 3.71 -34.50 14.61
CA ARG A 376 2.77 -34.27 13.50
C ARG A 376 3.26 -34.82 12.16
N ARG A 377 4.57 -34.77 11.88
CA ARG A 377 5.16 -35.40 10.69
C ARG A 377 5.06 -36.93 10.70
N GLN A 378 4.95 -37.52 11.88
CA GLN A 378 4.72 -38.95 12.09
C GLN A 378 3.22 -39.30 12.19
N GLY A 379 2.32 -38.36 11.87
CA GLY A 379 0.86 -38.56 11.94
C GLY A 379 0.28 -38.59 13.35
N LYS A 380 1.06 -38.25 14.39
CA LYS A 380 0.61 -38.22 15.78
C LYS A 380 0.11 -36.82 16.15
N PHE A 381 -1.13 -36.75 16.62
CA PHE A 381 -1.79 -35.50 17.03
C PHE A 381 -2.17 -35.57 18.51
N VAL A 382 -1.95 -34.47 19.23
CA VAL A 382 -2.43 -34.32 20.61
C VAL A 382 -3.79 -33.67 20.59
N THR A 383 -4.74 -34.25 21.32
CA THR A 383 -6.11 -33.75 21.43
C THR A 383 -6.45 -33.37 22.86
N ARG A 384 -7.25 -32.32 23.03
CA ARG A 384 -7.82 -31.91 24.32
C ARG A 384 -9.34 -31.97 24.25
N GLU A 385 -9.95 -32.32 25.37
CA GLU A 385 -11.40 -32.22 25.56
C GLU A 385 -11.76 -30.86 26.17
N ARG A 386 -12.91 -30.33 25.76
CA ARG A 386 -13.39 -29.04 26.22
C ARG A 386 -13.83 -29.10 27.69
N THR A 387 -13.39 -28.12 28.47
CA THR A 387 -13.78 -27.98 29.88
C THR A 387 -15.24 -27.54 30.03
N PRO A 388 -15.86 -27.75 31.21
CA PRO A 388 -17.23 -27.26 31.47
C PRO A 388 -17.38 -25.74 31.29
N ALA A 389 -16.38 -24.95 31.70
CA ALA A 389 -16.39 -23.50 31.54
C ALA A 389 -16.41 -23.08 30.06
N GLU A 390 -15.59 -23.73 29.22
CA GLU A 390 -15.59 -23.49 27.77
C GLU A 390 -16.89 -23.95 27.10
N LYS A 391 -17.50 -25.04 27.58
CA LYS A 391 -18.83 -25.47 27.10
C LYS A 391 -19.90 -24.44 27.43
N ALA A 392 -19.85 -23.82 28.61
CA ALA A 392 -20.76 -22.75 28.99
C ALA A 392 -20.60 -21.51 28.10
N ILE A 393 -19.36 -21.11 27.78
CA ILE A 393 -19.08 -20.01 26.84
C ILE A 393 -19.71 -20.30 25.47
N LEU A 394 -19.49 -21.49 24.90
CA LEU A 394 -20.07 -21.84 23.60
C LEU A 394 -21.60 -21.95 23.62
N ALA A 395 -22.17 -22.42 24.73
CA ALA A 395 -23.63 -22.45 24.89
C ALA A 395 -24.20 -21.03 24.89
N HIS A 396 -23.57 -20.11 25.64
CA HIS A 396 -23.94 -18.71 25.67
C HIS A 396 -23.85 -18.05 24.27
N TRP A 397 -22.74 -18.24 23.55
CA TRP A 397 -22.60 -17.68 22.21
C TRP A 397 -23.65 -18.19 21.23
N LYS A 398 -24.04 -19.47 21.34
CA LYS A 398 -25.10 -20.05 20.49
C LYS A 398 -26.47 -19.52 20.85
N GLU A 399 -26.77 -19.40 22.15
CA GLU A 399 -28.05 -18.87 22.64
C GLU A 399 -28.28 -17.42 22.19
N GLN A 400 -27.22 -16.61 22.17
CA GLN A 400 -27.26 -15.22 21.71
C GLN A 400 -27.05 -15.05 20.19
N ASP A 401 -26.98 -16.17 19.46
CA ASP A 401 -26.68 -16.20 18.02
C ASP A 401 -25.40 -15.41 17.65
N MET A 402 -24.40 -15.38 18.53
CA MET A 402 -23.20 -14.56 18.36
C MET A 402 -22.12 -15.23 17.49
N ILE A 403 -22.16 -16.55 17.32
CA ILE A 403 -21.07 -17.33 16.72
C ILE A 403 -21.48 -17.92 15.36
N TYR A 404 -20.67 -17.64 14.34
CA TYR A 404 -20.76 -18.30 13.05
C TYR A 404 -19.66 -19.36 12.89
N SER A 405 -20.07 -20.59 12.56
CA SER A 405 -19.18 -21.73 12.34
C SER A 405 -18.64 -21.71 10.90
N CYS A 406 -17.43 -21.20 10.72
CA CYS A 406 -16.76 -21.13 9.42
C CYS A 406 -16.39 -22.54 8.90
N ARG A 407 -16.81 -22.84 7.66
CA ARG A 407 -16.47 -24.06 6.94
C ARG A 407 -15.08 -23.96 6.30
N THR A 408 -14.06 -24.29 7.10
CA THR A 408 -12.66 -24.22 6.66
C THR A 408 -12.16 -25.44 5.90
N ASP A 409 -13.06 -26.37 5.58
CA ASP A 409 -12.81 -27.47 4.64
C ASP A 409 -12.67 -26.99 3.20
N PHE A 410 -13.19 -25.80 2.88
CA PHE A 410 -13.13 -25.23 1.52
C PHE A 410 -12.51 -23.83 1.44
N LEU A 411 -12.66 -23.03 2.50
CA LEU A 411 -12.19 -21.64 2.55
C LEU A 411 -11.21 -21.41 3.69
N SER A 412 -10.36 -20.40 3.55
CA SER A 412 -9.64 -19.87 4.71
C SER A 412 -10.62 -19.13 5.61
N ASP A 413 -10.46 -19.27 6.93
CA ASP A 413 -11.15 -18.46 7.94
C ASP A 413 -10.93 -16.97 7.74
N ASP A 414 -9.75 -16.57 7.26
CA ASP A 414 -9.44 -15.18 6.91
C ASP A 414 -10.45 -14.52 5.97
N LEU A 415 -11.07 -15.29 5.06
CA LEU A 415 -12.05 -14.74 4.14
C LEU A 415 -13.34 -14.29 4.83
N PHE A 416 -13.72 -14.88 5.96
CA PHE A 416 -14.98 -14.56 6.63
C PHE A 416 -14.91 -13.20 7.31
N TRP A 417 -13.90 -12.96 8.16
CA TRP A 417 -13.75 -11.67 8.80
C TRP A 417 -13.36 -10.57 7.78
N LEU A 418 -12.58 -10.91 6.75
CA LEU A 418 -12.27 -9.98 5.66
C LEU A 418 -13.55 -9.54 4.95
N TYR A 419 -14.37 -10.50 4.50
CA TYR A 419 -15.61 -10.23 3.81
C TYR A 419 -16.58 -9.43 4.69
N ALA A 420 -16.71 -9.78 5.97
CA ALA A 420 -17.54 -9.05 6.92
C ALA A 420 -17.15 -7.57 7.04
N SER A 421 -15.86 -7.28 7.13
CA SER A 421 -15.36 -5.90 7.27
C SER A 421 -15.67 -5.03 6.04
N VAL A 422 -15.64 -5.61 4.83
CA VAL A 422 -15.95 -4.91 3.58
C VAL A 422 -17.48 -4.78 3.46
N LEU A 423 -18.22 -5.83 3.80
CA LEU A 423 -19.67 -5.89 3.67
C LEU A 423 -20.36 -4.81 4.52
N MET A 424 -19.95 -4.66 5.79
CA MET A 424 -20.52 -3.69 6.73
C MET A 424 -19.99 -2.25 6.55
N GLY A 425 -18.90 -2.07 5.80
CA GLY A 425 -18.32 -0.75 5.51
C GLY A 425 -18.05 0.09 6.76
N ARG A 426 -18.59 1.32 6.80
CA ARG A 426 -18.34 2.28 7.88
C ARG A 426 -18.98 1.90 9.22
N GLU A 427 -20.02 1.07 9.19
CA GLU A 427 -20.81 0.67 10.37
C GLU A 427 -20.24 -0.59 11.06
N GLY A 428 -19.26 -1.24 10.43
CA GLY A 428 -18.60 -2.44 10.95
C GLY A 428 -17.16 -2.20 11.39
N ARG A 429 -16.70 -3.01 12.34
CA ARG A 429 -15.28 -3.14 12.72
C ARG A 429 -14.91 -4.62 12.81
N VAL A 430 -13.64 -4.93 12.58
CA VAL A 430 -13.11 -6.28 12.84
C VAL A 430 -12.03 -6.19 13.89
N VAL A 431 -12.11 -7.04 14.92
CA VAL A 431 -11.07 -7.17 15.94
C VAL A 431 -10.14 -8.31 15.52
N THR A 432 -8.93 -7.96 15.12
CA THR A 432 -7.87 -8.92 14.76
C THR A 432 -6.52 -8.23 14.84
N ASN A 433 -5.50 -8.96 15.30
CA ASN A 433 -4.10 -8.59 15.17
C ASN A 433 -3.45 -9.18 13.92
N ASP A 434 -4.19 -9.93 13.09
CA ASP A 434 -3.65 -10.44 11.84
C ASP A 434 -3.33 -9.28 10.89
N GLN A 435 -2.04 -9.14 10.59
CA GLN A 435 -1.54 -8.08 9.73
C GLN A 435 -1.89 -8.33 8.26
N GLY A 436 -2.31 -9.55 7.89
CA GLY A 436 -2.86 -9.90 6.58
C GLY A 436 -1.98 -9.52 5.40
N ARG A 437 -0.65 -9.46 5.59
CA ARG A 437 0.29 -8.68 4.73
C ARG A 437 0.37 -9.21 3.31
N ASP A 438 0.73 -10.49 3.17
CA ASP A 438 0.79 -11.18 1.88
C ASP A 438 -0.48 -12.00 1.65
N HIS A 439 -1.16 -12.40 2.74
CA HIS A 439 -2.38 -13.17 2.67
C HIS A 439 -3.53 -12.32 2.15
N VAL A 440 -3.89 -11.17 2.74
CA VAL A 440 -5.03 -10.38 2.23
C VAL A 440 -4.79 -9.90 0.81
N PHE A 441 -3.59 -9.43 0.47
CA PHE A 441 -3.29 -9.04 -0.91
C PHE A 441 -3.32 -10.24 -1.88
N ALA A 442 -2.71 -11.38 -1.55
CA ALA A 442 -2.81 -12.58 -2.38
C ALA A 442 -4.23 -13.20 -2.37
N LEU A 443 -5.03 -12.92 -1.34
CA LEU A 443 -6.42 -13.35 -1.23
C LEU A 443 -7.32 -12.50 -2.12
N LEU A 444 -7.05 -11.18 -2.22
CA LEU A 444 -7.82 -10.21 -3.03
C LEU A 444 -7.37 -10.19 -4.50
N ASN A 445 -6.09 -10.38 -4.79
CA ASN A 445 -5.51 -10.28 -6.15
C ASN A 445 -5.05 -11.64 -6.72
N GLY A 446 -5.32 -12.73 -6.02
CA GLY A 446 -4.89 -14.06 -6.39
C GLY A 446 -3.39 -14.33 -6.13
N TYR A 447 -3.04 -15.61 -6.03
CA TYR A 447 -1.66 -16.07 -5.79
C TYR A 447 -0.72 -15.85 -6.99
N ASN A 448 -1.26 -15.56 -8.18
CA ASN A 448 -0.47 -15.39 -9.40
C ASN A 448 0.25 -14.03 -9.46
N SER A 449 -0.20 -13.03 -8.70
CA SER A 449 0.41 -11.69 -8.68
C SER A 449 1.70 -11.62 -7.84
N THR A 450 1.80 -12.41 -6.77
CA THR A 450 2.92 -12.32 -5.81
C THR A 450 4.07 -13.31 -6.07
N SER A 451 3.88 -14.33 -6.91
CA SER A 451 4.92 -15.35 -7.19
C SER A 451 6.01 -14.87 -8.17
N ALA A 452 5.78 -13.79 -8.92
CA ALA A 452 6.70 -13.34 -9.96
C ALA A 452 7.91 -12.52 -9.49
N LYS A 453 7.99 -12.09 -8.21
CA LYS A 453 9.06 -11.16 -7.78
C LYS A 453 9.89 -11.55 -6.54
N THR A 454 9.73 -12.74 -5.96
CA THR A 454 10.50 -13.10 -4.74
C THR A 454 11.12 -14.50 -4.75
N ARG A 455 11.56 -14.98 -5.92
CA ARG A 455 12.48 -16.11 -5.98
C ARG A 455 13.75 -15.67 -6.69
N THR A 456 14.75 -15.34 -5.88
CA THR A 456 16.16 -15.23 -6.27
C THR A 456 16.47 -16.29 -7.34
N GLN A 457 16.89 -15.82 -8.51
CA GLN A 457 17.41 -16.64 -9.58
C GLN A 457 18.53 -17.53 -9.03
N LYS A 458 18.22 -18.81 -8.84
CA LYS A 458 19.23 -19.87 -8.87
C LYS A 458 18.73 -20.96 -9.80
N ASN A 459 19.45 -21.06 -10.90
CA ASN A 459 19.50 -22.12 -11.89
C ASN A 459 18.31 -22.19 -12.86
N GLY A 460 18.66 -21.94 -14.14
CA GLY A 460 17.78 -22.04 -15.28
C GLY A 460 17.26 -23.46 -15.48
N LYS A 461 15.93 -23.56 -15.51
CA LYS A 461 15.12 -24.44 -16.37
C LYS A 461 13.67 -24.00 -16.15
N ARG A 462 13.12 -23.26 -17.11
CA ARG A 462 11.67 -23.01 -17.16
C ARG A 462 10.98 -24.34 -17.46
N SER A 463 10.00 -24.70 -16.64
CA SER A 463 9.10 -25.82 -16.89
C SER A 463 8.13 -25.43 -18.00
N VAL A 464 7.87 -26.35 -18.92
CA VAL A 464 7.02 -26.18 -20.12
C VAL A 464 5.52 -26.05 -19.76
N VAL A 465 5.17 -26.14 -18.48
CA VAL A 465 3.78 -26.07 -18.00
C VAL A 465 3.27 -24.63 -17.83
N ASP A 466 4.16 -23.62 -17.75
CA ASP A 466 3.76 -22.22 -17.53
C ASP A 466 3.26 -21.51 -18.82
N ALA A 467 3.37 -22.13 -19.99
CA ALA A 467 3.01 -21.52 -21.27
C ALA A 467 1.56 -21.79 -21.72
N ALA A 468 0.87 -22.75 -21.11
CA ALA A 468 -0.48 -23.15 -21.54
C ALA A 468 -1.61 -22.39 -20.83
N ALA A 469 -1.35 -21.72 -19.71
CA ALA A 469 -2.36 -20.98 -18.94
C ALA A 469 -2.57 -19.51 -19.39
N GLN A 470 -1.92 -19.09 -20.49
CA GLN A 470 -2.07 -17.75 -21.06
C GLN A 470 -2.94 -17.71 -22.33
N ALA A 471 -3.63 -18.81 -22.65
CA ALA A 471 -4.36 -18.96 -23.92
C ALA A 471 -5.89 -19.01 -23.80
N GLU A 472 -6.48 -18.83 -22.62
CA GLU A 472 -7.94 -18.80 -22.48
C GLU A 472 -8.37 -17.47 -21.87
N GLY A 473 -9.08 -16.67 -22.67
CA GLY A 473 -9.74 -15.45 -22.24
C GLY A 473 -10.93 -15.79 -21.37
N GLU A 474 -10.80 -15.60 -20.07
CA GLU A 474 -11.89 -15.50 -19.11
C GLU A 474 -11.55 -14.38 -18.12
N ASP A 475 -12.54 -13.52 -17.85
CA ASP A 475 -12.57 -12.36 -16.94
C ASP A 475 -11.35 -12.22 -16.02
N SER A 476 -10.46 -11.27 -16.36
CA SER A 476 -9.37 -10.89 -15.46
C SER A 476 -9.98 -10.41 -14.15
N ALA A 477 -9.80 -11.19 -13.08
CA ALA A 477 -10.28 -10.81 -11.76
C ALA A 477 -9.81 -9.39 -11.41
N PRO A 478 -10.69 -8.55 -10.84
CA PRO A 478 -10.38 -7.15 -10.55
C PRO A 478 -9.15 -7.02 -9.65
N SER A 479 -8.13 -6.28 -10.09
CA SER A 479 -6.92 -6.02 -9.31
C SER A 479 -7.14 -4.88 -8.32
N ILE A 480 -7.25 -5.23 -7.04
CA ILE A 480 -7.37 -4.31 -5.91
C ILE A 480 -6.02 -3.63 -5.64
N SER A 481 -6.01 -2.29 -5.63
CA SER A 481 -4.80 -1.51 -5.35
C SER A 481 -4.36 -1.64 -3.89
N MET A 482 -3.05 -1.55 -3.64
CA MET A 482 -2.50 -1.54 -2.28
C MET A 482 -3.00 -0.35 -1.44
N ASP A 483 -3.24 0.80 -2.09
CA ASP A 483 -3.83 1.98 -1.45
C ASP A 483 -5.24 1.67 -0.90
N LEU A 484 -6.09 1.05 -1.72
CA LEU A 484 -7.44 0.67 -1.32
C LEU A 484 -7.43 -0.30 -0.12
N VAL A 485 -6.55 -1.31 -0.16
CA VAL A 485 -6.35 -2.23 0.98
C VAL A 485 -5.91 -1.46 2.24
N ALA A 486 -5.00 -0.50 2.09
CA ALA A 486 -4.49 0.26 3.24
C ALA A 486 -5.55 1.21 3.84
N ARG A 487 -6.37 1.86 3.00
CA ARG A 487 -7.52 2.68 3.46
C ARG A 487 -8.60 1.83 4.12
N TRP A 488 -8.92 0.67 3.55
CA TRP A 488 -9.84 -0.30 4.15
C TRP A 488 -9.40 -0.72 5.56
N LYS A 489 -8.13 -1.13 5.73
CA LYS A 489 -7.57 -1.52 7.04
C LYS A 489 -7.62 -0.38 8.05
N ASP A 490 -7.16 0.81 7.63
CA ASP A 490 -7.18 2.03 8.45
C ASP A 490 -8.61 2.44 8.85
N MET A 491 -9.65 1.95 8.18
CA MET A 491 -11.04 2.26 8.53
C MET A 491 -11.69 1.20 9.43
N THR A 492 -11.32 -0.09 9.26
CA THR A 492 -12.13 -1.21 9.77
C THR A 492 -11.46 -2.05 10.85
N THR A 493 -10.13 -2.11 10.89
CA THR A 493 -9.39 -3.03 11.78
C THR A 493 -9.14 -2.43 13.16
N VAL A 494 -9.49 -3.18 14.21
CA VAL A 494 -9.22 -2.86 15.61
C VAL A 494 -8.21 -3.88 16.12
N ASN A 495 -7.03 -3.40 16.53
CA ASN A 495 -6.04 -4.27 17.17
C ASN A 495 -6.40 -4.46 18.65
N ILE A 496 -5.85 -5.49 19.26
CA ILE A 496 -6.17 -5.86 20.64
C ILE A 496 -4.89 -6.24 21.41
N GLU A 497 -4.78 -5.73 22.64
CA GLU A 497 -3.76 -6.12 23.60
C GLU A 497 -4.46 -6.77 24.80
N ILE A 498 -3.98 -7.95 25.22
CA ILE A 498 -4.52 -8.68 26.38
C ILE A 498 -3.39 -8.89 27.37
N GLN A 499 -3.47 -8.22 28.51
CA GLN A 499 -2.57 -8.41 29.64
C GLN A 499 -3.12 -9.50 30.57
N HIS A 500 -2.23 -10.31 31.12
CA HIS A 500 -2.56 -11.40 32.02
C HIS A 500 -1.77 -11.21 33.31
N GLU A 501 -2.35 -11.59 34.43
CA GLU A 501 -1.68 -11.46 35.74
C GLU A 501 -0.32 -12.19 35.76
N GLU A 502 0.73 -11.50 36.20
CA GLU A 502 2.05 -12.11 36.38
C GLU A 502 2.03 -13.10 37.55
N THR A 503 1.78 -14.38 37.26
CA THR A 503 1.86 -15.44 38.25
C THR A 503 3.27 -16.04 38.28
N ALA A 504 3.93 -15.98 39.43
CA ALA A 504 5.30 -16.45 39.68
C ALA A 504 5.48 -18.00 39.64
N HIS A 505 4.61 -18.73 38.95
CA HIS A 505 4.72 -20.17 38.76
C HIS A 505 4.15 -20.58 37.39
N ILE A 506 5.03 -20.96 36.48
CA ILE A 506 4.67 -21.67 35.25
C ILE A 506 4.20 -23.07 35.68
N SER A 507 2.93 -23.17 36.07
CA SER A 507 2.26 -24.46 36.22
C SER A 507 2.19 -25.11 34.85
N SER A 508 2.69 -26.35 34.73
CA SER A 508 2.55 -27.19 33.54
C SER A 508 1.12 -27.73 33.35
N ASP A 509 0.18 -27.30 34.19
CA ASP A 509 -1.20 -27.78 34.22
C ASP A 509 -2.11 -26.89 33.37
N TRP A 510 -2.62 -27.46 32.28
CA TRP A 510 -3.53 -26.81 31.33
C TRP A 510 -4.90 -26.44 31.94
N THR A 511 -5.17 -26.86 33.18
CA THR A 511 -6.45 -26.63 33.87
C THR A 511 -6.54 -25.28 34.57
N ASN A 512 -5.40 -24.65 34.93
CA ASN A 512 -5.37 -23.35 35.60
C ASN A 512 -5.01 -22.26 34.58
N LEU A 513 -6.04 -21.62 34.03
CA LEU A 513 -5.88 -20.48 33.12
C LEU A 513 -5.37 -19.26 33.90
N ILE A 514 -4.35 -18.56 33.36
CA ILE A 514 -3.90 -17.29 33.91
C ILE A 514 -5.01 -16.25 33.70
N PRO A 515 -5.49 -15.56 34.74
CA PRO A 515 -6.55 -14.56 34.60
C PRO A 515 -6.16 -13.43 33.64
N ILE A 516 -7.17 -12.88 32.97
CA ILE A 516 -7.02 -11.67 32.15
C ILE A 516 -7.06 -10.47 33.10
N GLU A 517 -6.02 -9.65 33.07
CA GLU A 517 -5.91 -8.44 33.91
C GLU A 517 -6.53 -7.24 33.20
N ASP A 518 -6.19 -7.04 31.93
CA ASP A 518 -6.64 -5.90 31.13
C ASP A 518 -6.82 -6.27 29.65
N ILE A 519 -7.79 -5.62 29.01
CA ILE A 519 -8.05 -5.71 27.57
C ILE A 519 -8.06 -4.29 27.01
N ALA A 520 -7.10 -3.99 26.14
CA ALA A 520 -7.05 -2.73 25.42
C ALA A 520 -7.40 -2.93 23.95
N LEU A 521 -8.48 -2.29 23.50
CA LEU A 521 -8.88 -2.22 22.10
C LEU A 521 -8.29 -0.97 21.44
N LEU A 522 -7.42 -1.18 20.47
CA LEU A 522 -6.76 -0.12 19.71
C LEU A 522 -7.57 0.19 18.45
N HIS A 523 -8.51 1.12 18.59
CA HIS A 523 -9.34 1.57 17.47
C HIS A 523 -8.53 2.35 16.43
N PRO A 524 -8.96 2.32 15.15
CA PRO A 524 -8.38 3.18 14.14
C PRO A 524 -8.42 4.66 14.53
N LEU A 525 -7.36 5.38 14.15
CA LEU A 525 -7.29 6.82 14.36
C LEU A 525 -8.46 7.53 13.67
N PRO A 526 -8.98 8.63 14.24
CA PRO A 526 -10.10 9.39 13.66
C PRO A 526 -9.72 10.16 12.39
N PHE A 527 -8.46 10.07 11.95
CA PHE A 527 -7.89 10.62 10.73
C PHE A 527 -6.98 9.58 10.07
N SER A 528 -6.61 9.82 8.82
CA SER A 528 -5.63 9.00 8.12
C SER A 528 -4.25 9.65 8.21
N ARG A 529 -3.24 8.87 8.62
CA ARG A 529 -1.83 9.25 8.53
C ARG A 529 -1.37 9.19 7.08
N VAL A 530 -1.67 10.25 6.34
CA VAL A 530 -1.21 10.54 4.98
C VAL A 530 -0.96 12.04 4.79
N PRO A 531 -0.12 12.45 3.81
CA PRO A 531 -0.05 13.84 3.36
C PRO A 531 -1.45 14.32 2.96
N GLN A 532 -1.87 15.47 3.47
CA GLN A 532 -3.24 15.94 3.26
C GLN A 532 -3.34 17.46 3.23
N VAL A 533 -4.28 17.94 2.42
CA VAL A 533 -4.75 19.33 2.41
C VAL A 533 -6.02 19.38 3.24
N THR A 534 -6.03 20.14 4.34
CA THR A 534 -7.20 20.20 5.25
C THR A 534 -8.07 21.43 5.02
N ALA A 535 -7.49 22.49 4.46
CA ALA A 535 -8.14 23.75 4.07
C ALA A 535 -7.22 24.49 3.08
N PRO A 536 -7.70 25.56 2.40
CA PRO A 536 -6.83 26.43 1.61
C PRO A 536 -5.60 26.85 2.40
N GLN A 537 -4.40 26.70 1.81
CA GLN A 537 -3.13 27.02 2.47
C GLN A 537 -2.81 26.24 3.78
N HIS A 538 -3.57 25.20 4.13
CA HIS A 538 -3.31 24.34 5.30
C HIS A 538 -2.94 22.91 4.88
N PHE A 539 -1.72 22.50 5.21
CA PHE A 539 -1.15 21.22 4.82
C PHE A 539 -0.59 20.45 6.02
N HIS A 540 -0.74 19.13 5.99
CA HIS A 540 -0.25 18.25 7.05
C HIS A 540 0.52 17.09 6.45
N PHE A 541 1.75 16.87 6.93
CA PHE A 541 2.62 15.79 6.47
C PHE A 541 3.01 14.90 7.66
N PRO A 542 2.52 13.65 7.74
CA PRO A 542 2.99 12.71 8.74
C PRO A 542 4.43 12.28 8.40
N ILE A 543 5.30 12.25 9.41
CA ILE A 543 6.73 11.97 9.25
C ILE A 543 7.02 10.57 9.77
N ALA A 544 7.73 9.79 8.96
CA ALA A 544 8.21 8.46 9.32
C ALA A 544 9.27 8.52 10.44
N GLU A 545 9.31 7.48 11.29
CA GLU A 545 10.25 7.41 12.41
C GLU A 545 11.68 7.09 11.96
N GLN A 546 11.86 6.27 10.92
CA GLN A 546 13.17 5.93 10.34
C GLN A 546 13.24 6.30 8.85
N ALA A 547 14.41 6.83 8.44
CA ALA A 547 14.70 7.06 7.03
C ALA A 547 14.96 5.71 6.33
N ASN A 548 13.95 5.22 5.61
CA ASN A 548 14.05 4.19 4.58
C ASN A 548 15.09 3.07 4.82
N ARG A 549 14.79 2.14 5.74
CA ARG A 549 15.30 0.76 5.63
C ARG A 549 14.18 -0.18 5.17
N ASN A 550 13.76 -0.04 3.91
CA ASN A 550 12.79 -0.94 3.27
C ASN A 550 11.55 -1.22 4.14
N GLU A 551 11.06 -0.20 4.83
CA GLU A 551 9.86 -0.33 5.65
C GLU A 551 8.67 -0.08 4.73
N HIS A 552 8.07 -1.19 4.25
CA HIS A 552 6.77 -1.17 3.60
C HIS A 552 5.77 -0.38 4.49
N PRO A 553 4.76 0.31 3.93
CA PRO A 553 3.74 1.12 4.65
C PRO A 553 2.94 0.39 5.75
N ASN A 554 3.25 -0.87 6.02
CA ASN A 554 2.56 -1.80 6.91
C ASN A 554 3.43 -2.26 8.10
N GLN A 555 4.42 -1.47 8.54
CA GLN A 555 4.96 -1.65 9.88
C GLN A 555 3.97 -1.08 10.93
N THR A 556 3.71 -1.92 11.91
CA THR A 556 2.75 -1.87 13.01
C THR A 556 2.41 -0.48 13.58
N GLN A 557 1.12 -0.33 13.93
CA GLN A 557 0.65 0.64 14.93
C GLN A 557 1.01 0.24 16.38
N SER A 558 1.59 -0.96 16.61
CA SER A 558 2.05 -1.38 17.94
C SER A 558 3.15 -0.42 18.43
N GLN A 559 2.72 0.53 19.25
CA GLN A 559 3.52 1.56 19.91
C GLN A 559 4.60 2.17 19.02
N ARG A 560 4.17 2.97 18.03
CA ARG A 560 5.06 3.96 17.41
C ARG A 560 5.44 4.97 18.48
N LYS A 561 6.61 4.78 19.10
CA LYS A 561 7.03 5.55 20.28
C LYS A 561 7.25 7.03 19.94
N HIS A 562 7.48 7.35 18.65
CA HIS A 562 7.77 8.72 18.20
C HIS A 562 7.11 9.06 16.85
N THR A 563 5.77 9.10 16.81
CA THR A 563 5.06 9.63 15.63
C THR A 563 5.17 11.14 15.54
N ARG A 564 5.35 11.69 14.34
CA ARG A 564 5.44 13.15 14.15
C ARG A 564 4.61 13.61 12.97
N TRP A 565 4.23 14.88 13.02
CA TRP A 565 3.58 15.58 11.91
C TRP A 565 4.25 16.91 11.68
N LEU A 566 4.31 17.31 10.41
CA LEU A 566 4.57 18.68 10.00
C LEU A 566 3.22 19.36 9.75
N CYS A 567 2.89 20.38 10.52
CA CYS A 567 1.76 21.28 10.24
C CYS A 567 2.30 22.51 9.53
N VAL A 568 1.69 22.82 8.39
CA VAL A 568 2.07 23.96 7.55
C VAL A 568 0.81 24.78 7.30
N HIS A 569 0.86 26.06 7.62
CA HIS A 569 -0.24 26.98 7.35
C HIS A 569 0.26 28.39 7.09
N ARG A 570 -0.53 29.20 6.38
CA ARG A 570 -0.42 30.65 6.43
C ARG A 570 -1.58 31.14 7.28
N ASP A 571 -1.30 32.09 8.16
CA ASP A 571 -2.38 32.76 8.88
C ASP A 571 -3.16 33.58 7.85
N ASP A 572 -4.48 33.44 7.86
CA ASP A 572 -5.35 34.33 7.08
C ASP A 572 -4.92 35.76 7.40
N LEU A 573 -4.57 36.53 6.37
CA LEU A 573 -4.35 37.97 6.50
C LEU A 573 -5.65 38.55 7.07
N LYS A 574 -5.68 38.78 8.38
CA LYS A 574 -6.77 39.47 9.06
C LYS A 574 -6.88 40.91 8.60
#